data_AF-A0A8B9VMC8-F1
#
_entry.id   AF-A0A8B9VMC8-F1
#
_cell.length_a   1.000
_cell.length_b   1.000
_cell.length_c   1.000
_cell.angle_alpha   90.00
_cell.angle_beta   90.00
_cell.angle_gamma   90.00
#
_symmetry.space_group_name_H-M   'P 1'
#
loop_
_entity.id
_entity.type
_entity.pdbx_description
1 polymer ?
#
loop_
_entity_poly.entity_id
_entity_poly.type
_entity_poly.pdbx_seq_one_letter_code
_entity_poly.pdbx_strand_id
1 'polypeptide(L)'
;VHFGRWLIEGSPAVVLLDVGATAWSLERWKGELWESCAIGIPWYDREANDAVLFGFLVAWFLGEFAAQSEGRPFIVGHFHEWLAGLGLVLSRARRLPVATIFTTHATLLGRYLCAGSVDFYNNLQNFDVDKEAGERQIYHRYCLERAAAHCAHVLTTVSHVPAAEAEHLLKRKPGGDPPPKPPLGV
;
A
#
# COMPACT_ATOMS: atom_id res chain seq x y z
N VAL A 1 -6.76 3.81 20.19
CA VAL A 1 -6.49 2.37 19.91
C VAL A 1 -7.47 1.55 20.70
N HIS A 2 -8.17 0.63 20.03
CA HIS A 2 -9.10 -0.29 20.67
C HIS A 2 -8.66 -1.73 20.40
N PHE A 3 -8.59 -2.54 21.46
CA PHE A 3 -8.30 -3.97 21.38
C PHE A 3 -9.59 -4.75 21.56
N GLY A 4 -9.73 -5.87 20.84
CA GLY A 4 -10.91 -6.71 20.98
C GLY A 4 -10.82 -8.01 20.19
N ARG A 5 -11.97 -8.65 20.03
CA ARG A 5 -12.16 -9.81 19.15
C ARG A 5 -13.27 -9.51 18.15
N TRP A 6 -13.07 -9.91 16.90
CA TRP A 6 -14.09 -9.73 15.87
C TRP A 6 -15.20 -10.77 16.04
N LEU A 7 -16.45 -10.31 16.07
CA LEU A 7 -17.65 -11.14 16.25
C LEU A 7 -18.04 -11.91 14.98
N ILE A 8 -17.12 -12.75 14.50
CA ILE A 8 -17.29 -13.69 13.40
C ILE A 8 -16.77 -15.07 13.81
N GLU A 9 -16.97 -16.08 12.96
CA GLU A 9 -16.40 -17.41 13.17
C GLU A 9 -14.86 -17.35 13.35
N GLY A 10 -14.32 -18.09 14.31
CA GLY A 10 -12.91 -18.05 14.70
C GLY A 10 -12.54 -16.93 15.69
N SER A 11 -13.38 -15.90 15.85
CA SER A 11 -13.21 -14.83 16.84
C SER A 11 -11.79 -14.23 16.91
N PRO A 12 -11.19 -13.81 15.77
CA PRO A 12 -9.80 -13.35 15.73
C PRO A 12 -9.59 -12.10 16.57
N ALA A 13 -8.39 -11.96 17.15
CA ALA A 13 -7.98 -10.75 17.86
C ALA A 13 -7.81 -9.58 16.87
N VAL A 14 -8.28 -8.40 17.26
CA VAL A 14 -8.22 -7.19 16.43
C VAL A 14 -7.66 -6.00 17.21
N VAL A 15 -6.96 -5.13 16.48
CA VAL A 15 -6.50 -3.83 16.93
C VAL A 15 -7.07 -2.79 15.98
N LEU A 16 -7.95 -1.92 16.48
CA LEU A 16 -8.54 -0.83 15.71
C LEU A 16 -7.82 0.48 16.04
N LEU A 17 -7.16 1.05 15.03
CA LEU A 17 -6.44 2.31 15.13
C LEU A 17 -7.40 3.45 14.75
N ASP A 18 -7.60 4.39 15.66
CA ASP A 18 -8.44 5.56 15.40
C ASP A 18 -7.62 6.61 14.64
N VAL A 19 -7.85 6.69 13.33
CA VAL A 19 -7.18 7.66 12.46
C VAL A 19 -7.59 9.10 12.79
N GLY A 20 -8.84 9.32 13.24
CA GLY A 20 -9.37 10.64 13.56
C GLY A 20 -8.63 11.29 14.72
N ALA A 21 -8.24 10.48 15.72
CA ALA A 21 -7.41 10.92 16.84
C ALA A 21 -6.02 11.44 16.43
N THR A 22 -5.56 11.14 15.21
CA THR A 22 -4.26 11.55 14.67
C THR A 22 -4.32 12.60 13.57
N ALA A 23 -5.51 13.15 13.27
CA ALA A 23 -5.69 14.12 12.18
C ALA A 23 -4.76 15.35 12.30
N TRP A 24 -4.40 15.75 13.52
CA TRP A 24 -3.47 16.85 13.80
C TRP A 24 -2.05 16.62 13.25
N SER A 25 -1.66 15.36 13.00
CA SER A 25 -0.34 14.98 12.50
C SER A 25 -0.27 14.86 10.97
N LEU A 26 -1.40 15.00 10.27
CA LEU A 26 -1.53 14.73 8.83
C LEU A 26 -0.52 15.51 7.99
N GLU A 27 -0.43 16.82 8.17
CA GLU A 27 0.45 17.67 7.36
C GLU A 27 1.94 17.32 7.56
N ARG A 28 2.33 17.01 8.81
CA ARG A 28 3.68 16.53 9.10
C ARG A 28 3.97 15.22 8.37
N TRP A 29 3.05 14.25 8.47
CA TRP A 29 3.24 12.94 7.86
C TRP A 29 3.18 12.95 6.33
N LYS A 30 2.44 13.89 5.73
CA LYS A 30 2.53 14.18 4.29
C LYS A 30 3.91 14.70 3.90
N GLY A 31 4.49 15.60 4.70
CA GLY A 31 5.87 16.06 4.51
C GLY A 31 6.87 14.91 4.56
N GLU A 32 6.82 14.08 5.61
CA GLU A 32 7.68 12.91 5.75
C GLU A 32 7.50 11.91 4.58
N LEU A 33 6.27 11.71 4.09
CA LEU A 33 5.97 10.86 2.94
C LEU A 33 6.60 11.41 1.65
N TRP A 34 6.50 12.71 1.43
CA TRP A 34 7.13 13.37 0.27
C TRP A 34 8.66 13.24 0.32
N GLU A 35 9.27 13.51 1.47
CA GLU A 35 10.72 13.41 1.65
C GLU A 35 11.24 11.98 1.45
N SER A 36 10.47 10.98 1.89
CA SER A 36 10.90 9.58 1.86
C SER A 36 10.61 8.88 0.54
N CYS A 37 9.51 9.23 -0.13
CA CYS A 37 8.98 8.47 -1.27
C CYS A 37 8.59 9.33 -2.48
N ALA A 38 8.68 10.66 -2.41
CA ALA A 38 8.22 11.60 -3.43
C ALA A 38 6.73 11.45 -3.81
N ILE A 39 5.87 11.05 -2.85
CA ILE A 39 4.43 10.92 -3.06
C ILE A 39 3.69 12.08 -2.41
N GLY A 40 3.11 12.97 -3.23
CA GLY A 40 2.29 14.08 -2.77
C GLY A 40 0.81 13.69 -2.64
N ILE A 41 0.17 14.05 -1.52
CA ILE A 41 -1.25 13.75 -1.27
C ILE A 41 -2.08 15.03 -1.25
N PRO A 42 -3.03 15.21 -2.19
CA PRO A 42 -3.86 16.40 -2.25
C PRO A 42 -4.75 16.54 -1.01
N TRP A 43 -5.00 17.79 -0.59
CA TRP A 43 -5.76 18.09 0.63
C TRP A 43 -7.22 17.61 0.56
N TYR A 44 -7.84 17.65 -0.63
CA TYR A 44 -9.24 17.30 -0.82
C TYR A 44 -9.51 15.79 -0.83
N ASP A 45 -8.49 14.95 -1.01
CA ASP A 45 -8.66 13.50 -1.08
C ASP A 45 -8.65 12.87 0.31
N ARG A 46 -9.84 12.76 0.90
CA ARG A 46 -10.05 12.18 2.22
C ARG A 46 -9.56 10.73 2.31
N GLU A 47 -9.79 9.89 1.30
CA GLU A 47 -9.38 8.48 1.35
C GLU A 47 -7.85 8.35 1.38
N ALA A 48 -7.16 9.14 0.56
CA ALA A 48 -5.71 9.17 0.58
C ALA A 48 -5.16 9.76 1.89
N ASN A 49 -5.81 10.78 2.45
CA ASN A 49 -5.44 11.33 3.76
C ASN A 49 -5.59 10.30 4.89
N ASP A 50 -6.70 9.56 4.92
CA ASP A 50 -6.96 8.52 5.92
C ASP A 50 -5.97 7.36 5.75
N ALA A 51 -5.62 6.98 4.51
CA ALA A 51 -4.57 6.01 4.22
C ALA A 51 -3.18 6.46 4.72
N VAL A 52 -2.87 7.75 4.63
CA VAL A 52 -1.64 8.31 5.22
C VAL A 52 -1.63 8.11 6.73
N LEU A 53 -2.67 8.59 7.43
CA LEU A 53 -2.78 8.48 8.88
C LEU A 53 -2.69 7.02 9.33
N PHE A 54 -3.44 6.13 8.68
CA PHE A 54 -3.46 4.71 8.98
C PHE A 54 -2.09 4.06 8.74
N GLY A 55 -1.44 4.34 7.62
CA GLY A 55 -0.12 3.78 7.30
C GLY A 55 0.94 4.15 8.33
N PHE A 56 0.99 5.41 8.75
CA PHE A 56 1.92 5.87 9.79
C PHE A 56 1.64 5.23 11.14
N LEU A 57 0.36 5.14 11.54
CA LEU A 57 -0.05 4.47 12.77
C LEU A 57 0.32 2.98 12.78
N VAL A 58 0.10 2.27 11.67
CA VAL A 58 0.45 0.84 11.55
C VAL A 58 1.97 0.65 11.61
N ALA A 59 2.74 1.46 10.87
CA ALA A 59 4.19 1.36 10.90
C ALA A 59 4.77 1.68 12.29
N TRP A 60 4.19 2.66 12.99
CA TRP A 60 4.55 2.96 14.36
C TRP A 60 4.21 1.79 15.29
N PHE A 61 2.99 1.26 15.23
CA PHE A 61 2.57 0.13 16.03
C PHE A 61 3.46 -1.10 15.84
N LEU A 62 3.78 -1.45 14.58
CA LEU A 62 4.67 -2.59 14.28
C LEU A 62 6.10 -2.36 14.80
N GLY A 63 6.60 -1.12 14.75
CA GLY A 63 7.89 -0.76 15.30
C GLY A 63 7.95 -0.91 16.82
N GLU A 64 6.95 -0.39 17.53
CA GLU A 64 6.85 -0.53 18.99
C GLU A 64 6.64 -1.99 19.39
N PHE A 65 5.77 -2.72 18.68
CA PHE A 65 5.55 -4.14 18.94
C PHE A 65 6.86 -4.94 18.80
N ALA A 66 7.64 -4.68 17.75
CA ALA A 66 8.93 -5.34 17.56
C ALA A 66 9.96 -4.98 18.66
N ALA A 67 9.98 -3.72 19.11
CA ALA A 67 10.91 -3.24 20.12
C ALA A 67 10.57 -3.75 21.54
N GLN A 68 9.28 -3.90 21.85
CA GLN A 68 8.79 -4.34 23.16
C GLN A 68 8.68 -5.86 23.27
N SER A 69 8.82 -6.60 22.17
CA SER A 69 8.73 -8.06 22.19
C SER A 69 9.99 -8.71 22.76
N GLU A 70 9.80 -9.59 23.74
CA GLU A 70 10.88 -10.46 24.22
C GLU A 70 11.31 -11.44 23.12
N GLY A 71 12.63 -11.61 22.92
CA GLY A 71 13.17 -12.70 22.09
C GLY A 71 13.17 -12.50 20.56
N ARG A 72 13.17 -11.25 20.04
CA ARG A 72 13.24 -10.91 18.60
C ARG A 72 12.33 -11.81 17.73
N PRO A 73 11.00 -11.68 17.85
CA PRO A 73 10.08 -12.54 17.11
C PRO A 73 10.18 -12.33 15.60
N PHE A 74 9.81 -13.35 14.84
CA PHE A 74 9.58 -13.23 13.41
C PHE A 74 8.20 -12.62 13.17
N ILE A 75 8.16 -11.36 12.74
CA ILE A 75 6.92 -10.62 12.51
C ILE A 75 6.60 -10.61 11.01
N VAL A 76 5.35 -10.94 10.67
CA VAL A 76 4.83 -10.85 9.30
C VAL A 76 3.70 -9.83 9.27
N GLY A 77 3.86 -8.79 8.46
CA GLY A 77 2.83 -7.81 8.15
C GLY A 77 2.22 -8.08 6.78
N HIS A 78 0.94 -8.45 6.74
CA HIS A 78 0.19 -8.70 5.50
C HIS A 78 -0.78 -7.55 5.26
N PHE A 79 -0.59 -6.84 4.17
CA PHE A 79 -1.33 -5.63 3.81
C PHE A 79 -2.19 -5.91 2.58
N HIS A 80 -3.48 -5.61 2.70
CA HIS A 80 -4.45 -5.77 1.63
C HIS A 80 -4.85 -4.41 1.09
N GLU A 81 -4.71 -4.24 -0.23
CA GLU A 81 -5.01 -3.00 -0.97
C GLU A 81 -4.15 -1.78 -0.64
N TRP A 82 -4.12 -0.84 -1.58
CA TRP A 82 -3.31 0.37 -1.50
C TRP A 82 -3.64 1.26 -0.28
N LEU A 83 -4.89 1.23 0.20
CA LEU A 83 -5.33 1.97 1.39
C LEU A 83 -4.55 1.56 2.65
N ALA A 84 -4.18 0.28 2.78
CA ALA A 84 -3.34 -0.20 3.88
C ALA A 84 -1.84 -0.20 3.51
N GLY A 85 -1.52 -0.10 2.22
CA GLY A 85 -0.18 -0.29 1.67
C GLY A 85 0.88 0.66 2.21
N LEU A 86 0.52 1.86 2.67
CA LEU A 86 1.53 2.81 3.17
C LEU A 86 2.25 2.31 4.44
N GLY A 87 1.57 1.56 5.32
CA GLY A 87 2.21 0.99 6.51
C GLY A 87 3.35 0.03 6.14
N LEU A 88 3.20 -0.71 5.04
CA LEU A 88 4.23 -1.55 4.47
C LEU A 88 5.40 -0.74 3.91
N VAL A 89 5.11 0.31 3.14
CA VAL A 89 6.14 1.19 2.55
C VAL A 89 7.00 1.80 3.65
N LEU A 90 6.36 2.36 4.69
CA LEU A 90 7.05 2.94 5.82
C LEU A 90 7.84 1.90 6.64
N SER A 91 7.30 0.69 6.81
CA SER A 91 8.02 -0.40 7.47
C SER A 91 9.33 -0.74 6.76
N ARG A 92 9.34 -0.69 5.42
CA ARG A 92 10.54 -0.92 4.60
C ARG A 92 11.50 0.27 4.63
N ALA A 93 10.98 1.49 4.48
CA ALA A 93 11.78 2.72 4.51
C ALA A 93 12.52 2.87 5.85
N ARG A 94 11.84 2.55 6.96
CA ARG A 94 12.39 2.60 8.33
C ARG A 94 13.16 1.34 8.73
N ARG A 95 13.28 0.34 7.84
CA ARG A 95 13.98 -0.93 8.07
C ARG A 95 13.50 -1.67 9.33
N LEU A 96 12.18 -1.67 9.56
CA LEU A 96 11.60 -2.42 10.66
C LEU A 96 11.85 -3.94 10.46
N PRO A 97 12.04 -4.72 11.54
CA PRO A 97 12.28 -6.16 11.46
C PRO A 97 10.96 -6.93 11.20
N VAL A 98 10.28 -6.60 10.11
CA VAL A 98 8.98 -7.15 9.71
C VAL A 98 9.07 -7.63 8.26
N ALA A 99 8.77 -8.91 8.04
CA ALA A 99 8.54 -9.44 6.71
C ALA A 99 7.18 -8.93 6.19
N THR A 100 7.11 -8.48 4.95
CA THR A 100 5.94 -7.78 4.42
C THR A 100 5.36 -8.44 3.19
N ILE A 101 4.05 -8.65 3.21
CA ILE A 101 3.27 -9.22 2.11
C ILE A 101 2.27 -8.17 1.67
N PHE A 102 2.16 -7.94 0.36
CA PHE A 102 1.13 -7.10 -0.23
C PHE A 102 0.21 -7.94 -1.11
N THR A 103 -1.09 -7.82 -0.90
CA THR A 103 -2.12 -8.39 -1.78
C THR A 103 -2.94 -7.26 -2.37
N THR A 104 -2.90 -7.13 -3.69
CA THR A 104 -3.90 -6.34 -4.42
C THR A 104 -4.96 -7.28 -4.99
N HIS A 105 -6.23 -6.97 -4.72
CA HIS A 105 -7.39 -7.70 -5.22
C HIS A 105 -7.80 -7.19 -6.61
N ALA A 106 -7.50 -5.93 -6.92
CA ALA A 106 -7.61 -5.35 -8.26
C ALA A 106 -6.66 -4.16 -8.39
N THR A 107 -6.11 -3.94 -9.59
CA THR A 107 -5.27 -2.74 -9.80
C THR A 107 -6.13 -1.49 -9.91
N LEU A 108 -5.67 -0.38 -9.31
CA LEU A 108 -6.40 0.89 -9.35
C LEU A 108 -6.63 1.34 -10.79
N LEU A 109 -5.57 1.38 -11.61
CA LEU A 109 -5.67 1.73 -13.03
C LEU A 109 -6.55 0.77 -13.83
N GLY A 110 -6.46 -0.54 -13.57
CA GLY A 110 -7.27 -1.54 -14.29
C GLY A 110 -8.76 -1.29 -14.14
N ARG A 111 -9.22 -0.93 -12.94
CA ARG A 111 -10.64 -0.58 -12.68
C ARG A 111 -11.11 0.61 -13.51
N TYR A 112 -10.29 1.64 -13.65
CA TYR A 112 -10.65 2.84 -14.41
C TYR A 112 -10.55 2.63 -15.93
N LEU A 113 -9.56 1.85 -16.38
CA LEU A 113 -9.34 1.59 -17.81
C LEU A 113 -10.39 0.63 -18.40
N CYS A 114 -10.81 -0.38 -17.62
CA CYS A 114 -11.90 -1.27 -18.02
C CYS A 114 -13.24 -0.54 -18.21
N ALA A 115 -13.48 0.52 -17.44
CA ALA A 115 -14.72 1.30 -17.57
C ALA A 115 -14.76 2.18 -18.83
N GLY A 116 -13.59 2.46 -19.44
CA GLY A 116 -13.47 3.43 -20.54
C GLY A 116 -12.99 2.87 -21.88
N SER A 117 -12.51 1.63 -21.96
CA SER A 117 -11.90 1.08 -23.18
C SER A 117 -12.39 -0.34 -23.51
N VAL A 118 -12.80 -0.54 -24.77
CA VAL A 118 -13.32 -1.83 -25.28
C VAL A 118 -12.19 -2.85 -25.49
N ASP A 119 -10.93 -2.41 -25.53
CA ASP A 119 -9.75 -3.24 -25.87
C ASP A 119 -8.63 -3.18 -24.81
N PHE A 120 -9.02 -3.21 -23.52
CA PHE A 120 -8.11 -3.06 -22.38
C PHE A 120 -7.01 -4.14 -22.33
N TYR A 121 -7.39 -5.42 -22.35
CA TYR A 121 -6.45 -6.52 -22.11
C TYR A 121 -5.43 -6.69 -23.24
N ASN A 122 -5.80 -6.39 -24.49
CA ASN A 122 -4.88 -6.51 -25.63
C ASN A 122 -3.85 -5.36 -25.68
N ASN A 123 -4.12 -4.25 -25.00
CA ASN A 123 -3.25 -3.06 -24.99
C ASN A 123 -2.56 -2.79 -23.65
N LEU A 124 -2.63 -3.72 -22.69
CA LEU A 124 -2.02 -3.59 -21.35
C LEU A 124 -0.56 -3.13 -21.36
N GLN A 125 0.22 -3.59 -22.34
CA GLN A 125 1.64 -3.27 -22.50
C GLN A 125 1.90 -1.84 -22.99
N ASN A 126 0.93 -1.23 -23.66
CA ASN A 126 1.10 0.03 -24.38
C ASN A 126 0.62 1.26 -23.58
N PHE A 127 0.01 1.05 -22.41
CA PHE A 127 -0.47 2.16 -21.58
C PHE A 127 0.69 2.90 -20.92
N ASP A 128 0.69 4.22 -21.09
CA ASP A 128 1.44 5.16 -20.26
C ASP A 128 0.69 5.33 -18.93
N VAL A 129 1.10 4.54 -17.94
CA VAL A 129 0.46 4.47 -16.62
C VAL A 129 0.43 5.81 -15.88
N ASP A 130 1.46 6.64 -16.06
CA ASP A 130 1.57 7.93 -15.37
C ASP A 130 0.63 8.95 -16.02
N LYS A 131 0.56 8.97 -17.36
CA LYS A 131 -0.42 9.76 -18.10
C LYS A 131 -1.85 9.34 -17.78
N GLU A 132 -2.18 8.05 -17.85
CA GLU A 132 -3.54 7.55 -17.62
C GLU A 132 -4.02 7.84 -16.19
N ALA A 133 -3.13 7.73 -15.19
CA ALA A 133 -3.44 8.06 -13.81
C ALA A 133 -3.57 9.58 -13.57
N GLY A 134 -2.76 10.38 -14.27
CA GLY A 134 -2.82 11.85 -14.23
C GLY A 134 -4.12 12.41 -14.84
N GLU A 135 -4.50 11.94 -16.03
CA GLU A 135 -5.74 12.37 -16.71
C GLU A 135 -7.00 12.06 -15.88
N ARG A 136 -6.95 11.00 -15.07
CA ARG A 136 -8.04 10.59 -14.17
C ARG A 136 -7.95 11.18 -12.77
N GLN A 137 -6.94 12.00 -12.49
CA GLN A 137 -6.71 12.61 -11.17
C GLN A 137 -6.56 11.58 -10.04
N ILE A 138 -5.95 10.43 -10.35
CA ILE A 138 -5.69 9.35 -9.39
C ILE A 138 -4.20 9.01 -9.24
N TYR A 139 -3.32 9.83 -9.81
CA TYR A 139 -1.88 9.62 -9.83
C TYR A 139 -1.29 9.36 -8.43
N HIS A 140 -1.66 10.15 -7.42
CA HIS A 140 -1.20 9.96 -6.05
C HIS A 140 -1.64 8.63 -5.43
N ARG A 141 -2.85 8.15 -5.74
CA ARG A 141 -3.36 6.84 -5.29
C ARG A 141 -2.60 5.70 -5.99
N TYR A 142 -2.37 5.85 -7.29
CA TYR A 142 -1.59 4.90 -8.08
C TYR A 142 -0.14 4.81 -7.56
N CYS A 143 0.49 5.94 -7.21
CA CYS A 143 1.81 5.95 -6.60
C CYS A 143 1.83 5.20 -5.26
N LEU A 144 0.81 5.35 -4.41
CA LEU A 144 0.70 4.57 -3.17
C LEU A 144 0.59 3.06 -3.45
N GLU A 145 -0.25 2.67 -4.41
CA GLU A 145 -0.41 1.26 -4.82
C GLU A 145 0.89 0.67 -5.35
N ARG A 146 1.54 1.38 -6.29
CA ARG A 146 2.81 0.97 -6.89
C ARG A 146 3.93 0.91 -5.85
N ALA A 147 4.03 1.90 -4.97
CA ALA A 147 5.01 1.91 -3.89
C ALA A 147 4.82 0.72 -2.95
N ALA A 148 3.58 0.40 -2.56
CA ALA A 148 3.29 -0.77 -1.73
C ALA A 148 3.66 -2.07 -2.44
N ALA A 149 3.29 -2.19 -3.72
CA ALA A 149 3.64 -3.35 -4.53
C ALA A 149 5.14 -3.54 -4.65
N HIS A 150 5.95 -2.49 -4.85
CA HIS A 150 7.41 -2.58 -4.98
C HIS A 150 8.15 -2.73 -3.65
N CYS A 151 7.62 -2.14 -2.57
CA CYS A 151 8.22 -2.26 -1.24
C CYS A 151 7.95 -3.64 -0.59
N ALA A 152 6.96 -4.41 -1.04
CA ALA A 152 6.64 -5.69 -0.42
C ALA A 152 7.79 -6.70 -0.57
N HIS A 153 8.03 -7.55 0.43
CA HIS A 153 8.88 -8.73 0.20
C HIS A 153 8.18 -9.68 -0.76
N VAL A 154 6.89 -9.93 -0.54
CA VAL A 154 6.05 -10.78 -1.40
C VAL A 154 4.88 -9.97 -1.94
N LEU A 155 4.71 -9.96 -3.27
CA LEU A 155 3.53 -9.43 -3.95
C LEU A 155 2.62 -10.59 -4.36
N THR A 156 1.34 -10.49 -4.04
CA THR A 156 0.30 -11.47 -4.38
C THR A 156 -0.92 -10.78 -4.98
N THR A 157 -1.71 -11.56 -5.73
CA THR A 157 -3.00 -11.15 -6.29
C THR A 157 -4.01 -12.27 -6.09
N VAL A 158 -5.30 -11.96 -6.20
CA VAL A 158 -6.38 -12.94 -5.95
C VAL A 158 -6.63 -13.90 -7.13
N SER A 159 -6.15 -13.59 -8.33
CA SER A 159 -6.25 -14.47 -9.50
C SER A 159 -5.24 -14.10 -10.60
N HIS A 160 -5.18 -14.90 -11.66
CA HIS A 160 -4.27 -14.68 -12.79
C HIS A 160 -4.55 -13.38 -13.58
N VAL A 161 -5.79 -12.89 -13.59
CA VAL A 161 -6.16 -11.70 -14.36
C VAL A 161 -5.54 -10.43 -13.74
N PRO A 162 -5.78 -10.11 -12.45
CA PRO A 162 -5.04 -9.03 -11.77
C PRO A 162 -3.53 -9.27 -11.71
N ALA A 163 -3.05 -10.52 -11.81
CA ALA A 163 -1.61 -10.77 -11.89
C ALA A 163 -0.98 -10.22 -13.16
N ALA A 164 -1.65 -10.43 -14.31
CA ALA A 164 -1.22 -9.85 -15.59
C ALA A 164 -1.34 -8.32 -15.59
N GLU A 165 -2.38 -7.78 -14.97
CA GLU A 165 -2.51 -6.33 -14.77
C GLU A 165 -1.37 -5.77 -13.91
N ALA A 166 -1.05 -6.39 -12.76
CA ALA A 166 0.00 -5.93 -11.86
C ALA A 166 1.38 -5.92 -12.53
N GLU A 167 1.67 -6.91 -13.37
CA GLU A 167 2.92 -6.96 -14.14
C GLU A 167 3.09 -5.73 -15.05
N HIS A 168 2.02 -5.32 -15.74
CA HIS A 168 2.06 -4.23 -16.72
C HIS A 168 1.75 -2.86 -16.13
N LEU A 169 0.82 -2.76 -15.20
CA LEU A 169 0.35 -1.50 -14.61
C LEU A 169 1.16 -1.12 -13.37
N LEU A 170 1.45 -2.08 -12.48
CA LEU A 170 2.28 -1.84 -11.28
C LEU A 170 3.77 -2.07 -11.55
N LYS A 171 4.13 -2.54 -12.75
CA LYS A 171 5.52 -2.82 -13.16
C LYS A 171 6.22 -3.83 -12.23
N ARG A 172 5.45 -4.76 -11.64
CA ARG A 172 5.97 -5.84 -10.79
C ARG A 172 5.13 -7.10 -10.96
N LYS A 173 5.80 -8.20 -11.32
CA LYS A 173 5.17 -9.52 -11.42
C LYS A 173 4.90 -10.11 -10.02
N PRO A 174 3.67 -10.53 -9.69
CA PRO A 174 3.37 -11.24 -8.44
C PRO A 174 4.11 -12.58 -8.35
N GLY A 175 4.52 -12.97 -7.15
CA GLY A 175 5.30 -14.20 -6.91
C GLY A 175 6.74 -14.20 -7.42
N GLY A 176 7.19 -13.15 -8.12
CA GLY A 176 8.60 -12.95 -8.48
C GLY A 176 9.44 -12.41 -7.31
N ASP A 177 10.76 -12.58 -7.42
CA ASP A 177 11.71 -12.06 -6.43
C ASP A 177 11.54 -10.53 -6.26
N PRO A 178 11.64 -10.02 -5.02
CA PRO A 178 11.58 -8.59 -4.78
C PRO A 178 12.75 -7.88 -5.50
N PRO A 179 12.53 -6.66 -6.05
CA PRO A 179 13.61 -5.91 -6.68
C PRO A 179 14.73 -5.62 -5.68
N PRO A 180 16.01 -5.59 -6.12
CA PRO A 180 17.18 -5.48 -5.23
C PRO A 180 17.22 -4.19 -4.40
N LYS A 181 16.48 -3.14 -4.80
CA LYS A 181 16.15 -1.96 -3.98
C LYS A 181 14.73 -1.49 -4.30
N PRO A 182 13.93 -1.04 -3.31
CA PRO A 182 12.69 -0.34 -3.60
C PRO A 182 13.03 0.96 -4.35
N PRO A 183 12.30 1.30 -5.43
CA PRO A 183 12.41 2.60 -6.05
C PRO A 183 11.84 3.62 -5.06
N LEU A 184 12.72 4.24 -4.26
CA LEU A 184 12.34 5.33 -3.36
C LEU A 184 12.14 6.66 -4.10
N GLY A 185 12.31 6.66 -5.42
CA GLY A 185 11.74 7.66 -6.33
C GLY A 185 10.76 6.95 -7.24
N VAL A 186 9.46 7.23 -7.04
CA VAL A 186 8.41 6.93 -8.02
C VAL A 186 8.51 7.95 -9.13
#